data_AF-A0A9E5YTC7-F1
#
_entry.id   AF-A0A9E5YTC7-F1
#
_cell.length_a   1.000
_cell.length_b   1.000
_cell.length_c   1.000
_cell.angle_alpha   90.00
_cell.angle_beta   90.00
_cell.angle_gamma   90.00
#
_symmetry.space_group_name_H-M   'P 1'
#
loop_
_entity.id
_entity.type
_entity.pdbx_description
1 polymer ?
#
loop_
_entity_poly.entity_id
_entity_poly.type
_entity_poly.pdbx_seq_one_letter_code
_entity_poly.pdbx_strand_id
1 'polypeptide(L)'
;MKRTKWYQMPVIWIAGLVLLVPIVLPNMAAAQGEEVASALRRYKQYEVSTGYYEEYEARPRHERPSVSVPTRRRLLGLPYSSTAASVRIRTRLSDSHRGIRFYNNRRCEDCHVEQTRDLHTTRANLTCRQCHGAEPIASIDHYFSLMNPIRKHAYVCAKCHEGANASFASYVIHEPSAGSLTAKAGFPVLYYTYWFMLILLVGTLAFFVPHSFLAGLRELFAKKGKATEDTDDVH
;
A
#
# COMPACT_ATOMS: atom_id res chain seq x y z
N MET A 1 -41.67 52.09 2.09
CA MET A 1 -40.20 52.14 2.18
C MET A 1 -39.67 50.74 2.57
N LYS A 2 -39.43 49.84 1.61
CA LYS A 2 -38.93 48.48 1.86
C LYS A 2 -37.45 48.41 1.47
N ARG A 3 -36.55 48.28 2.46
CA ARG A 3 -35.10 48.13 2.24
C ARG A 3 -34.79 46.69 1.81
N THR A 4 -34.00 46.59 0.74
CA THR A 4 -33.57 45.40 0.01
C THR A 4 -32.58 44.54 0.81
N LYS A 5 -32.96 43.30 1.17
CA LYS A 5 -32.09 42.25 1.72
C LYS A 5 -31.57 41.29 0.62
N TRP A 6 -31.04 41.81 -0.48
CA TRP A 6 -30.61 40.98 -1.63
C TRP A 6 -29.08 40.71 -1.69
N TYR A 7 -28.29 41.31 -0.80
CA TYR A 7 -26.82 41.21 -0.84
C TYR A 7 -26.20 40.14 0.07
N GLN A 8 -26.97 39.50 0.97
CA GLN A 8 -26.42 38.52 1.92
C GLN A 8 -26.51 37.06 1.47
N MET A 9 -27.26 36.75 0.42
CA MET A 9 -27.34 35.38 -0.08
C MET A 9 -26.07 34.90 -0.82
N PRO A 10 -25.40 35.67 -1.72
CA PRO A 10 -24.31 35.10 -2.51
C PRO A 10 -23.05 34.77 -1.69
N VAL A 11 -22.81 35.46 -0.56
CA VAL A 11 -21.62 35.24 0.29
C VAL A 11 -21.69 33.91 1.03
N ILE A 12 -22.88 33.48 1.46
CA ILE A 12 -23.08 32.21 2.18
C ILE A 12 -22.90 31.02 1.23
N TRP A 13 -23.34 31.13 -0.01
CA TRP A 13 -23.15 30.09 -1.02
C TRP A 13 -21.69 29.94 -1.45
N ILE A 14 -20.95 31.04 -1.59
CA ILE A 14 -19.51 30.99 -1.90
C ILE A 14 -18.72 30.41 -0.72
N ALA A 15 -19.05 30.80 0.52
CA ALA A 15 -18.42 30.24 1.72
C ALA A 15 -18.69 28.73 1.88
N GLY A 16 -19.91 28.28 1.59
CA GLY A 16 -20.27 26.86 1.60
C GLY A 16 -19.56 26.04 0.51
N LEU A 17 -19.37 26.62 -0.69
CA LEU A 17 -18.61 26.00 -1.77
C LEU A 17 -17.13 25.86 -1.42
N VAL A 18 -16.51 26.88 -0.83
CA VAL A 18 -15.09 26.86 -0.38
C VAL A 18 -14.87 25.87 0.75
N LEU A 19 -15.84 25.67 1.64
CA LEU A 19 -15.78 24.67 2.73
C LEU A 19 -15.97 23.22 2.25
N LEU A 20 -16.61 23.01 1.09
CA LEU A 20 -16.79 21.69 0.46
C LEU A 20 -15.60 21.24 -0.40
N VAL A 21 -14.76 22.18 -0.89
CA VAL A 21 -13.55 21.87 -1.69
C VAL A 21 -12.60 20.89 -0.99
N PRO A 22 -12.24 21.03 0.31
CA PRO A 22 -11.35 20.08 0.98
C PRO A 22 -12.00 18.71 1.30
N ILE A 23 -13.32 18.57 1.13
CA ILE A 23 -14.05 17.30 1.36
C ILE A 23 -14.09 16.46 0.08
N VAL A 24 -14.10 17.12 -1.09
CA VAL A 24 -14.20 16.44 -2.41
C VAL A 24 -12.81 16.20 -3.03
N LEU A 25 -11.81 17.03 -2.72
CA LEU A 25 -10.44 16.78 -3.12
C LEU A 25 -9.79 15.88 -2.06
N PRO A 26 -9.49 14.60 -2.34
CA PRO A 26 -8.72 13.81 -1.41
C PRO A 26 -7.42 14.55 -1.14
N ASN A 27 -7.08 14.72 0.15
CA ASN A 27 -5.73 15.08 0.56
C ASN A 27 -4.79 14.12 -0.15
N MET A 28 -4.17 14.60 -1.24
CA MET A 28 -3.15 13.85 -1.93
C MET A 28 -2.11 13.58 -0.87
N ALA A 29 -1.91 12.30 -0.54
CA ALA A 29 -0.90 11.84 0.39
C ALA A 29 0.48 12.13 -0.23
N ALA A 30 0.86 13.41 -0.30
CA ALA A 30 2.14 13.89 -0.78
C ALA A 30 3.28 13.45 0.15
N ALA A 31 2.94 13.06 1.39
CA ALA A 31 3.90 12.62 2.39
C ALA A 31 4.72 11.39 1.95
N GLN A 32 4.16 10.47 1.17
CA GLN A 32 4.86 9.22 0.82
C GLN A 32 5.91 9.41 -0.30
N GLY A 33 5.68 10.37 -1.19
CA GLY A 33 6.50 10.60 -2.39
C GLY A 33 7.59 11.65 -2.23
N GLU A 34 7.50 12.53 -1.23
CA GLU A 34 8.44 13.65 -1.07
C GLU A 34 9.80 13.20 -0.52
N GLU A 35 9.81 12.18 0.34
CA GLU A 35 11.04 11.67 0.93
C GLU A 35 12.03 11.11 -0.10
N VAL A 36 11.53 10.59 -1.24
CA VAL A 36 12.37 9.87 -2.22
C VAL A 36 13.05 10.75 -3.25
N ALA A 37 12.44 11.88 -3.60
CA ALA A 37 12.99 12.82 -4.59
C ALA A 37 13.72 14.01 -3.93
N SER A 38 13.70 14.11 -2.60
CA SER A 38 14.29 15.24 -1.88
C SER A 38 15.82 15.32 -2.06
N ALA A 39 16.33 16.54 -2.23
CA ALA A 39 17.76 16.81 -2.35
C ALA A 39 18.57 16.35 -1.13
N LEU A 40 17.97 16.42 0.07
CA LEU A 40 18.55 15.95 1.33
C LEU A 40 18.86 14.44 1.30
N ARG A 41 18.05 13.63 0.61
CA ARG A 41 18.29 12.19 0.53
C ARG A 41 19.48 11.82 -0.37
N ARG A 42 19.72 12.59 -1.44
CA ARG A 42 20.90 12.44 -2.31
C ARG A 42 22.21 12.67 -1.55
N TYR A 43 22.15 13.32 -0.39
CA TYR A 43 23.30 13.47 0.51
C TYR A 43 23.42 12.27 1.47
N LYS A 44 22.31 11.84 2.09
CA LYS A 44 22.27 10.68 3.02
C LYS A 44 22.66 9.34 2.41
N GLN A 45 22.55 9.15 1.09
CA GLN A 45 23.02 7.92 0.42
C GLN A 45 24.54 7.68 0.56
N TYR A 46 25.31 8.69 0.97
CA TYR A 46 26.75 8.58 1.24
C TYR A 46 27.08 8.45 2.74
N GLU A 47 26.08 8.55 3.62
CA GLU A 47 26.26 8.27 5.05
C GLU A 47 26.32 6.75 5.23
N VAL A 48 27.49 6.29 5.69
CA VAL A 48 27.78 4.87 5.93
C VAL A 48 26.99 4.31 7.12
N SER A 49 26.43 5.20 7.95
CA SER A 49 25.74 4.90 9.20
C SER A 49 24.42 5.65 9.25
N THR A 50 23.30 4.91 9.40
CA THR A 50 21.99 5.51 9.73
C THR A 50 21.67 5.40 11.23
N GLY A 51 22.64 5.00 12.06
CA GLY A 51 22.49 4.84 13.52
C GLY A 51 21.48 3.78 13.97
N TYR A 52 20.71 3.15 13.06
CA TYR A 52 19.63 2.24 13.43
C TYR A 52 20.11 0.80 13.76
N TYR A 53 21.32 0.41 13.32
CA TYR A 53 21.87 -0.95 13.49
C TYR A 53 23.27 -0.98 14.14
N GLU A 54 23.83 0.14 14.59
CA GLU A 54 25.29 0.24 14.82
C GLU A 54 25.81 -0.09 16.21
N GLU A 55 24.99 -0.23 17.25
CA GLU A 55 25.57 -0.56 18.56
C GLU A 55 26.20 -1.96 18.55
N TYR A 56 25.67 -2.88 17.72
CA TYR A 56 26.10 -4.29 17.71
C TYR A 56 26.30 -4.92 16.32
N GLU A 57 25.81 -4.35 15.21
CA GLU A 57 25.94 -4.94 13.86
C GLU A 57 26.79 -4.05 12.93
N ALA A 58 28.04 -4.44 12.68
CA ALA A 58 28.90 -3.78 11.69
C ALA A 58 28.55 -4.24 10.26
N ARG A 59 28.15 -3.30 9.39
CA ARG A 59 28.02 -3.60 7.95
C ARG A 59 29.42 -3.80 7.33
N PRO A 60 29.63 -4.84 6.51
CA PRO A 60 30.90 -5.04 5.83
C PRO A 60 31.13 -3.91 4.84
N ARG A 61 32.37 -3.39 4.81
CA ARG A 61 32.79 -2.30 3.91
C ARG A 61 32.68 -2.67 2.42
N HIS A 62 32.52 -3.95 2.10
CA HIS A 62 32.23 -4.47 0.77
C HIS A 62 31.10 -5.51 0.86
N GLU A 63 29.98 -5.25 0.20
CA GLU A 63 28.86 -6.21 0.07
C GLU A 63 29.15 -7.32 -0.97
N ARG A 64 30.18 -7.11 -1.79
CA ARG A 64 30.67 -8.14 -2.71
C ARG A 64 31.60 -9.07 -1.93
N PRO A 65 31.47 -10.40 -2.08
CA PRO A 65 32.46 -11.32 -1.55
C PRO A 65 33.86 -10.86 -2.00
N SER A 66 34.78 -10.65 -1.07
CA SER A 66 36.17 -10.34 -1.39
C SER A 66 36.81 -11.58 -2.01
N VAL A 67 36.93 -11.61 -3.33
CA VAL A 67 37.69 -12.65 -4.03
C VAL A 67 39.10 -12.11 -4.21
N SER A 68 40.08 -12.71 -3.53
CA SER A 68 41.49 -12.38 -3.74
C SER A 68 41.87 -12.76 -5.17
N VAL A 69 42.41 -11.81 -5.94
CA VAL A 69 43.06 -12.10 -7.21
C VAL A 69 44.49 -12.48 -6.87
N PRO A 70 44.89 -13.77 -6.96
CA PRO A 70 46.27 -14.10 -6.68
C PRO A 70 47.09 -13.62 -7.86
N THR A 71 47.93 -12.62 -7.62
CA THR A 71 49.09 -12.36 -8.47
C THR A 71 49.87 -13.66 -8.60
N ARG A 72 49.71 -14.30 -9.77
CA ARG A 72 50.64 -15.22 -10.43
C ARG A 72 51.38 -16.16 -9.48
N ARG A 73 50.77 -17.30 -9.15
CA ARG A 73 51.46 -18.61 -9.06
C ARG A 73 50.44 -19.74 -9.03
N ARG A 74 50.20 -20.29 -10.22
CA ARG A 74 50.26 -21.72 -10.53
C ARG A 74 50.04 -22.62 -9.31
N LEU A 75 48.80 -23.05 -9.06
CA LEU A 75 48.45 -24.43 -8.69
C LEU A 75 46.92 -24.56 -8.54
N LEU A 76 46.36 -25.57 -9.22
CA LEU A 76 45.06 -26.21 -8.95
C LEU A 76 43.77 -25.47 -9.39
N GLY A 77 43.52 -25.48 -10.70
CA GLY A 77 42.31 -26.12 -11.25
C GLY A 77 40.90 -25.60 -10.97
N LEU A 78 40.66 -24.42 -10.38
CA LEU A 78 39.30 -23.87 -10.27
C LEU A 78 39.20 -22.47 -10.89
N PRO A 79 38.41 -22.28 -11.98
CA PRO A 79 38.29 -21.00 -12.65
C PRO A 79 37.31 -20.09 -11.89
N TYR A 80 37.81 -19.26 -10.97
CA TYR A 80 37.01 -18.22 -10.34
C TYR A 80 37.07 -16.93 -11.17
N SER A 81 35.98 -16.64 -11.88
CA SER A 81 35.73 -15.41 -12.62
C SER A 81 35.15 -14.32 -11.70
N SER A 82 35.52 -13.05 -11.91
CA SER A 82 34.94 -11.88 -11.22
C SER A 82 33.42 -11.73 -11.40
N THR A 83 32.85 -12.42 -12.38
CA THR A 83 31.41 -12.50 -12.66
C THR A 83 30.76 -13.75 -12.06
N ALA A 84 31.55 -14.76 -11.65
CA ALA A 84 31.04 -16.02 -11.12
C ALA A 84 30.57 -15.93 -9.65
N ALA A 85 31.04 -14.94 -8.89
CA ALA A 85 30.71 -14.75 -7.47
C ALA A 85 29.48 -13.86 -7.21
N SER A 86 28.78 -13.37 -8.24
CA SER A 86 27.54 -12.62 -8.03
C SER A 86 26.39 -13.58 -7.67
N VAL A 87 25.75 -13.38 -6.52
CA VAL A 87 24.54 -14.14 -6.13
C VAL A 87 23.49 -14.00 -7.23
N ARG A 88 23.19 -15.10 -7.92
CA ARG A 88 22.19 -15.15 -9.02
C ARG A 88 20.75 -15.32 -8.52
N ILE A 89 20.58 -15.67 -7.24
CA ILE A 89 19.28 -15.93 -6.61
C ILE A 89 18.64 -14.61 -6.22
N ARG A 90 17.53 -14.24 -6.86
CA ARG A 90 16.83 -12.95 -6.64
C ARG A 90 16.46 -12.67 -5.19
N THR A 91 16.16 -13.71 -4.42
CA THR A 91 15.73 -13.57 -3.02
C THR A 91 16.88 -13.33 -2.04
N ARG A 92 18.14 -13.41 -2.49
CA ARG A 92 19.36 -13.22 -1.66
C ARG A 92 20.31 -12.14 -2.18
N LEU A 93 19.84 -11.16 -2.95
CA LEU A 93 20.67 -10.03 -3.34
C LEU A 93 20.80 -9.00 -2.21
N SER A 94 21.99 -8.39 -2.12
CA SER A 94 22.19 -7.21 -1.25
C SER A 94 21.38 -6.00 -1.71
N ASP A 95 21.03 -5.94 -3.00
CA ASP A 95 20.10 -4.97 -3.58
C ASP A 95 19.13 -5.69 -4.53
N SER A 96 17.84 -5.68 -4.18
CA SER A 96 16.76 -6.26 -4.98
C SER A 96 16.53 -5.50 -6.28
N HIS A 97 16.92 -4.22 -6.34
CA HIS A 97 16.73 -3.35 -7.50
C HIS A 97 17.90 -3.39 -8.48
N ARG A 98 18.91 -4.24 -8.21
CA ARG A 98 20.09 -4.37 -9.05
C ARG A 98 19.70 -4.66 -10.51
N GLY A 99 20.08 -3.76 -11.41
CA GLY A 99 19.85 -3.89 -12.86
C GLY A 99 18.62 -3.17 -13.39
N ILE A 100 17.81 -2.54 -12.54
CA ILE A 100 16.68 -1.70 -12.97
C ILE A 100 17.20 -0.35 -13.45
N ARG A 101 16.82 0.05 -14.67
CA ARG A 101 17.23 1.34 -15.25
C ARG A 101 16.50 2.50 -14.55
N PHE A 102 17.28 3.52 -14.17
CA PHE A 102 16.77 4.75 -13.55
C PHE A 102 16.02 4.53 -12.22
N TYR A 103 16.34 3.48 -11.46
CA TYR A 103 15.73 3.23 -10.15
C TYR A 103 15.79 4.45 -9.23
N ASN A 104 16.92 5.15 -9.17
CA ASN A 104 17.13 6.34 -8.33
C ASN A 104 16.17 7.50 -8.61
N ASN A 105 15.51 7.51 -9.77
CA ASN A 105 14.59 8.56 -10.18
C ASN A 105 13.12 8.08 -10.21
N ARG A 106 12.84 6.88 -9.71
CA ARG A 106 11.51 6.28 -9.68
C ARG A 106 10.99 6.21 -8.26
N ARG A 107 9.68 6.27 -8.11
CA ARG A 107 9.01 6.01 -6.83
C ARG A 107 8.72 4.53 -6.68
N CYS A 108 8.54 4.09 -5.45
CA CYS A 108 8.18 2.69 -5.17
C CYS A 108 6.83 2.35 -5.83
N GLU A 109 5.85 3.24 -5.71
CA GLU A 109 4.50 3.11 -6.28
C GLU A 109 4.47 2.92 -7.80
N ASP A 110 5.45 3.48 -8.53
CA ASP A 110 5.54 3.35 -10.00
C ASP A 110 5.77 1.91 -10.46
N CYS A 111 6.37 1.08 -9.60
CA CYS A 111 6.68 -0.33 -9.89
C CYS A 111 5.92 -1.30 -8.98
N HIS A 112 5.51 -0.86 -7.79
CA HIS A 112 4.83 -1.67 -6.77
C HIS A 112 3.38 -1.24 -6.55
N VAL A 113 2.61 -1.10 -7.64
CA VAL A 113 1.24 -0.58 -7.61
C VAL A 113 0.34 -1.42 -6.70
N GLU A 114 0.45 -2.74 -6.75
CA GLU A 114 -0.40 -3.65 -5.96
C GLU A 114 -0.09 -3.62 -4.47
N GLN A 115 1.11 -3.18 -4.09
CA GLN A 115 1.60 -3.15 -2.71
C GLN A 115 1.35 -1.82 -2.01
N THR A 116 0.77 -0.83 -2.69
CA THR A 116 0.53 0.53 -2.14
C THR A 116 -0.65 0.62 -1.18
N ARG A 117 -1.47 -0.43 -1.07
CA ARG A 117 -2.76 -0.39 -0.36
C ARG A 117 -2.79 -1.25 0.89
N ASP A 118 -1.71 -1.21 1.66
CA ASP A 118 -1.66 -1.87 2.96
C ASP A 118 -2.16 -0.94 4.09
N LEU A 119 -2.49 -1.53 5.24
CA LEU A 119 -2.98 -0.77 6.40
C LEU A 119 -1.90 0.18 6.96
N HIS A 120 -0.62 -0.17 6.86
CA HIS A 120 0.45 0.64 7.41
C HIS A 120 0.69 1.90 6.57
N THR A 121 0.61 1.81 5.25
CA THR A 121 0.69 2.96 4.35
C THR A 121 -0.58 3.81 4.39
N THR A 122 -1.76 3.19 4.26
CA THR A 122 -3.03 3.93 4.13
C THR A 122 -3.55 4.52 5.44
N ARG A 123 -3.40 3.81 6.57
CA ARG A 123 -3.97 4.22 7.86
C ARG A 123 -2.92 4.81 8.81
N ALA A 124 -1.73 4.22 8.86
CA ALA A 124 -0.66 4.67 9.75
C ALA A 124 0.32 5.67 9.09
N ASN A 125 0.15 5.97 7.79
CA ASN A 125 1.01 6.86 7.02
C ASN A 125 2.51 6.50 7.12
N LEU A 126 2.80 5.20 7.18
CA LEU A 126 4.17 4.69 7.21
C LEU A 126 4.72 4.59 5.79
N THR A 127 5.99 4.98 5.60
CA THR A 127 6.65 4.89 4.30
C THR A 127 7.24 3.49 4.10
N CYS A 128 7.32 3.03 2.84
CA CYS A 128 7.80 1.69 2.50
C CYS A 128 9.17 1.37 3.13
N ARG A 129 10.01 2.40 3.30
CA ARG A 129 11.38 2.30 3.81
C ARG A 129 11.50 2.18 5.31
N GLN A 130 10.47 2.57 6.06
CA GLN A 130 10.45 2.31 7.50
C GLN A 130 10.46 0.81 7.80
N CYS A 131 9.90 0.01 6.88
CA CYS A 131 9.94 -1.45 6.91
C CYS A 131 11.10 -2.04 6.10
N HIS A 132 11.28 -1.59 4.84
CA HIS A 132 12.28 -2.17 3.93
C HIS A 132 13.73 -1.69 4.15
N GLY A 133 13.91 -0.56 4.83
CA GLY A 133 15.21 0.07 5.06
C GLY A 133 15.63 1.09 3.99
N ALA A 134 16.84 1.62 4.16
CA ALA A 134 17.48 2.51 3.19
C ALA A 134 18.10 1.72 2.02
N GLU A 135 18.50 2.42 0.94
CA GLU A 135 19.30 1.79 -0.10
C GLU A 135 20.66 1.32 0.41
N PRO A 136 21.20 0.21 -0.12
CA PRO A 136 20.51 -0.75 -1.01
C PRO A 136 19.42 -1.55 -0.29
N ILE A 137 18.29 -1.77 -0.96
CA ILE A 137 17.17 -2.53 -0.38
C ILE A 137 17.42 -4.02 -0.59
N ALA A 138 17.91 -4.67 0.46
CA ALA A 138 18.23 -6.08 0.43
C ALA A 138 16.97 -6.95 0.28
N SER A 139 17.10 -8.04 -0.46
CA SER A 139 16.01 -8.97 -0.71
C SER A 139 15.59 -9.72 0.56
N ILE A 140 14.40 -10.31 0.56
CA ILE A 140 13.77 -10.84 1.77
C ILE A 140 14.62 -11.89 2.51
N ASP A 141 15.41 -12.71 1.82
CA ASP A 141 16.26 -13.73 2.47
C ASP A 141 17.71 -13.27 2.70
N HIS A 142 18.02 -12.01 2.40
CA HIS A 142 19.38 -11.49 2.62
C HIS A 142 19.64 -11.28 4.11
N TYR A 143 20.86 -11.58 4.56
CA TYR A 143 21.24 -11.46 5.97
C TYR A 143 21.00 -10.04 6.52
N PHE A 144 21.36 -9.01 5.75
CA PHE A 144 21.14 -7.61 6.12
C PHE A 144 19.76 -7.04 5.77
N SER A 145 18.80 -7.86 5.32
CA SER A 145 17.44 -7.38 5.07
C SER A 145 16.69 -7.14 6.38
N LEU A 146 16.01 -6.00 6.47
CA LEU A 146 15.18 -5.69 7.64
C LEU A 146 13.97 -6.60 7.70
N MET A 147 13.48 -6.99 6.52
CA MET A 147 12.33 -7.85 6.35
C MET A 147 12.69 -9.35 6.35
N ASN A 148 13.92 -9.70 6.76
CA ASN A 148 14.33 -11.08 6.86
C ASN A 148 13.44 -11.83 7.85
N PRO A 149 12.82 -12.98 7.46
CA PRO A 149 11.86 -13.71 8.29
C PRO A 149 12.36 -14.02 9.70
N ILE A 150 13.67 -14.24 9.85
CA ILE A 150 14.29 -14.59 11.13
C ILE A 150 14.25 -13.43 12.12
N ARG A 151 14.29 -12.17 11.64
CA ARG A 151 14.57 -11.00 12.50
C ARG A 151 13.61 -9.82 12.35
N LYS A 152 12.72 -9.85 11.35
CA LYS A 152 11.72 -8.78 11.11
C LYS A 152 10.85 -8.46 12.32
N HIS A 153 10.57 -9.46 13.15
CA HIS A 153 9.77 -9.26 14.37
C HIS A 153 10.46 -8.31 15.35
N ALA A 154 11.75 -8.54 15.62
CA ALA A 154 12.52 -7.77 16.60
C ALA A 154 12.95 -6.40 16.06
N TYR A 155 13.31 -6.30 14.78
CA TYR A 155 13.90 -5.07 14.23
C TYR A 155 12.94 -4.17 13.46
N VAL A 156 11.76 -4.65 13.07
CA VAL A 156 10.79 -3.86 12.29
C VAL A 156 9.48 -3.74 13.04
N CYS A 157 8.86 -4.88 13.36
CA CYS A 157 7.55 -4.89 14.01
C CYS A 157 7.62 -4.32 15.44
N ALA A 158 8.64 -4.70 16.20
CA ALA A 158 8.79 -4.28 17.60
C ALA A 158 9.06 -2.78 17.79
N LYS A 159 9.37 -2.03 16.73
CA LYS A 159 9.49 -0.56 16.80
C LYS A 159 8.20 0.12 17.22
N CYS A 160 7.08 -0.43 16.79
CA CYS A 160 5.75 0.12 17.03
C CYS A 160 4.86 -0.84 17.83
N HIS A 161 5.12 -2.15 17.75
CA HIS A 161 4.38 -3.19 18.48
C HIS A 161 5.27 -3.82 19.55
N GLU A 162 5.27 -3.22 20.74
CA GLU A 162 6.02 -3.76 21.88
C GLU A 162 5.64 -5.24 22.14
N GLY A 163 6.64 -6.10 22.28
CA GLY A 163 6.44 -7.54 22.43
C GLY A 163 6.15 -8.32 21.13
N ALA A 164 6.35 -7.72 19.96
CA ALA A 164 6.22 -8.41 18.68
C ALA A 164 7.12 -9.66 18.60
N ASN A 165 6.49 -10.83 18.51
CA ASN A 165 7.17 -12.11 18.36
C ASN A 165 7.20 -12.59 16.90
N ALA A 166 7.90 -13.70 16.64
CA ALA A 166 8.04 -14.27 15.29
C ALA A 166 6.68 -14.62 14.65
N SER A 167 5.71 -15.12 15.44
CA SER A 167 4.37 -15.45 14.97
C SER A 167 3.58 -14.19 14.59
N PHE A 168 3.70 -13.11 15.37
CA PHE A 168 3.09 -11.82 15.03
C PHE A 168 3.64 -11.30 13.69
N ALA A 169 4.97 -11.34 13.51
CA ALA A 169 5.59 -10.88 12.29
C ALA A 169 5.36 -11.82 11.09
N SER A 170 4.74 -12.98 11.26
CA SER A 170 4.32 -13.84 10.14
C SER A 170 3.19 -13.24 9.32
N TYR A 171 2.55 -12.19 9.83
CA TYR A 171 1.53 -11.42 9.12
C TYR A 171 2.01 -10.95 7.75
N VAL A 172 1.11 -11.02 6.76
CA VAL A 172 1.37 -10.64 5.37
C VAL A 172 0.95 -9.18 5.21
N ILE A 173 1.93 -8.28 5.10
CA ILE A 173 1.70 -6.83 5.04
C ILE A 173 1.18 -6.38 3.67
N HIS A 174 1.60 -7.05 2.60
CA HIS A 174 1.14 -6.78 1.25
C HIS A 174 0.18 -7.87 0.81
N GLU A 175 -1.07 -7.72 1.21
CA GLU A 175 -2.12 -8.66 0.82
C GLU A 175 -2.47 -8.44 -0.67
N PRO A 176 -2.56 -9.53 -1.46
CA PRO A 176 -3.09 -9.40 -2.80
C PRO A 176 -4.56 -8.99 -2.73
N SER A 177 -5.03 -8.24 -3.73
CA SER A 177 -6.44 -7.87 -3.78
C SER A 177 -7.33 -9.12 -3.79
N ALA A 178 -8.33 -9.18 -2.90
CA ALA A 178 -9.06 -10.41 -2.60
C ALA A 178 -9.71 -11.06 -3.84
N GLY A 179 -10.15 -10.26 -4.82
CA GLY A 179 -10.74 -10.75 -6.07
C GLY A 179 -9.75 -11.11 -7.19
N SER A 180 -8.44 -10.96 -7.00
CA SER A 180 -7.44 -11.17 -8.05
C SER A 180 -7.04 -12.64 -8.25
N LEU A 181 -6.51 -12.95 -9.44
CA LEU A 181 -5.95 -14.26 -9.74
C LEU A 181 -4.72 -14.60 -8.89
N THR A 182 -3.96 -13.59 -8.45
CA THR A 182 -2.83 -13.77 -7.53
C THR A 182 -3.31 -14.21 -6.14
N ALA A 183 -4.40 -13.62 -5.64
CA ALA A 183 -5.05 -14.07 -4.40
C ALA A 183 -5.57 -15.50 -4.51
N LYS A 184 -6.09 -15.92 -5.68
CA LYS A 184 -6.53 -17.31 -5.90
C LYS A 184 -5.40 -18.34 -5.70
N ALA A 185 -4.18 -18.00 -6.14
CA ALA A 185 -3.02 -18.88 -6.05
C ALA A 185 -2.40 -18.90 -4.64
N GLY A 186 -2.28 -17.74 -3.99
CA GLY A 186 -1.65 -17.63 -2.67
C GLY A 186 -2.60 -17.86 -1.49
N PHE A 187 -3.83 -17.36 -1.59
CA PHE A 187 -4.83 -17.33 -0.51
C PHE A 187 -6.21 -17.75 -1.04
N PRO A 188 -6.40 -19.03 -1.39
CA PRO A 188 -7.63 -19.50 -2.05
C PRO A 188 -8.89 -19.23 -1.20
N VAL A 189 -8.78 -19.35 0.13
CA VAL A 189 -9.89 -19.07 1.05
C VAL A 189 -10.33 -17.60 0.95
N LEU A 190 -9.39 -16.65 0.90
CA LEU A 190 -9.70 -15.23 0.75
C LEU A 190 -10.40 -14.94 -0.59
N TYR A 191 -9.94 -15.58 -1.66
CA TYR A 191 -10.53 -15.42 -2.99
C TYR A 191 -11.98 -15.89 -3.06
N TYR A 192 -12.26 -17.12 -2.60
CA TYR A 192 -13.62 -17.66 -2.65
C TYR A 192 -14.58 -16.96 -1.70
N THR A 193 -14.12 -16.56 -0.51
CA THR A 193 -14.95 -15.80 0.44
C THR A 193 -15.32 -14.42 -0.11
N TYR A 194 -14.39 -13.72 -0.75
CA TYR A 194 -14.67 -12.45 -1.43
C TYR A 194 -15.78 -12.59 -2.47
N TRP A 195 -15.66 -13.57 -3.39
CA TRP A 195 -16.66 -13.78 -4.43
C TRP A 195 -18.00 -14.27 -3.88
N PHE A 196 -17.99 -15.13 -2.87
CA PHE A 196 -19.19 -15.56 -2.19
C PHE A 196 -19.94 -14.38 -1.56
N MET A 197 -19.23 -13.53 -0.80
CA MET A 197 -19.83 -12.35 -0.18
C MET A 197 -20.31 -11.34 -1.22
N LEU A 198 -19.59 -11.17 -2.33
CA LEU A 198 -20.01 -10.30 -3.44
C LEU A 198 -21.30 -10.81 -4.10
N ILE A 199 -21.38 -12.12 -4.38
CA ILE A 199 -22.57 -12.74 -4.97
C ILE A 199 -23.75 -12.65 -4.02
N LEU A 200 -23.55 -12.89 -2.71
CA LEU A 200 -24.60 -12.71 -1.71
C LEU A 200 -25.09 -11.26 -1.64
N LEU A 201 -24.18 -10.29 -1.64
CA LEU A 201 -24.52 -8.87 -1.63
C LEU A 201 -25.32 -8.48 -2.88
N VAL A 202 -24.83 -8.84 -4.06
CA VAL A 202 -25.52 -8.55 -5.33
C VAL A 202 -26.86 -9.27 -5.39
N GLY A 203 -26.93 -10.53 -4.97
CA GLY A 203 -28.16 -11.32 -4.96
C GLY A 203 -29.22 -10.76 -4.02
N THR A 204 -28.83 -10.36 -2.80
CA THR A 204 -29.75 -9.74 -1.84
C THR A 204 -30.25 -8.40 -2.37
N LEU A 205 -29.36 -7.53 -2.87
CA LEU A 205 -29.77 -6.24 -3.45
C LEU A 205 -30.67 -6.43 -4.68
N ALA A 206 -30.35 -7.37 -5.57
CA ALA A 206 -31.13 -7.65 -6.78
C ALA A 206 -32.56 -8.13 -6.46
N PHE A 207 -32.78 -8.75 -5.30
CA PHE A 207 -34.12 -9.14 -4.86
C PHE A 207 -34.84 -8.03 -4.10
N PHE A 208 -34.20 -7.49 -3.06
CA PHE A 208 -34.85 -6.55 -2.14
C PHE A 208 -35.09 -5.18 -2.77
N VAL A 209 -34.18 -4.68 -3.61
CA VAL A 209 -34.35 -3.35 -4.22
C VAL A 209 -35.57 -3.32 -5.15
N PRO A 210 -35.73 -4.24 -6.13
CA PRO A 210 -36.94 -4.27 -6.95
C PRO A 210 -38.20 -4.59 -6.15
N HIS A 211 -38.13 -5.49 -5.16
CA HIS A 211 -39.27 -5.82 -4.32
C HIS A 211 -39.81 -4.59 -3.57
N SER A 212 -38.93 -3.87 -2.87
CA SER A 212 -39.28 -2.64 -2.16
C SER A 212 -39.75 -1.54 -3.12
N PHE A 213 -39.14 -1.44 -4.30
CA PHE A 213 -39.55 -0.48 -5.33
C PHE A 213 -40.97 -0.75 -5.85
N LEU A 214 -41.29 -2.00 -6.20
CA LEU A 214 -42.62 -2.40 -6.67
C LEU A 214 -43.69 -2.25 -5.59
N ALA A 215 -43.36 -2.61 -4.34
CA ALA A 215 -44.26 -2.41 -3.20
C ALA A 215 -44.56 -0.91 -2.98
N GLY A 216 -43.53 -0.06 -3.05
CA GLY A 216 -43.69 1.39 -2.97
C GLY A 216 -44.54 1.97 -4.10
N LEU A 217 -44.34 1.52 -5.34
CA LEU A 217 -45.19 1.92 -6.47
C LEU A 217 -46.65 1.52 -6.25
N ARG A 218 -46.90 0.29 -5.80
CA ARG A 218 -48.26 -0.20 -5.52
C ARG A 218 -49.00 0.69 -4.52
N GLU A 219 -48.33 1.10 -3.45
CA GLU A 219 -48.94 1.94 -2.41
C GLU A 219 -49.22 3.36 -2.89
N LEU A 220 -48.33 3.94 -3.71
CA LEU A 220 -48.55 5.24 -4.33
C LEU A 220 -49.73 5.23 -5.31
N PHE A 221 -49.86 4.20 -6.15
CA PHE A 221 -50.99 4.08 -7.07
C PHE A 221 -52.31 3.76 -6.36
N ALA A 222 -52.30 2.94 -5.30
CA ALA A 222 -53.50 2.63 -4.52
C ALA A 222 -54.06 3.85 -3.79
N LYS A 223 -53.20 4.76 -3.29
CA LYS A 223 -53.66 6.03 -2.68
C LYS A 223 -54.36 6.96 -3.67
N LYS A 224 -53.91 6.96 -4.93
CA LYS A 224 -54.49 7.84 -5.97
C LYS A 224 -55.90 7.42 -6.36
N GLY A 225 -56.19 6.11 -6.39
CA GLY A 225 -57.54 5.60 -6.69
C GLY A 225 -58.58 5.93 -5.62
N LYS A 226 -58.20 5.87 -4.33
CA LYS A 226 -59.10 6.24 -3.22
C LYS A 226 -59.39 7.73 -3.14
N ALA A 227 -58.42 8.58 -3.48
CA ALA A 227 -58.61 10.04 -3.47
C ALA A 227 -59.51 10.53 -4.61
N THR A 228 -59.64 9.77 -5.70
CA THR A 228 -60.56 10.08 -6.81
C THR A 228 -61.96 9.51 -6.60
N GLU A 229 -62.09 8.39 -5.89
CA GLU A 229 -63.40 7.77 -5.59
C GLU A 229 -64.17 8.58 -4.51
N ASP A 230 -63.46 9.07 -3.48
CA ASP A 230 -64.05 9.93 -2.43
C ASP A 230 -64.48 11.33 -2.94
N THR A 231 -64.04 11.74 -4.13
CA THR A 231 -64.49 12.99 -4.77
C THR A 231 -65.71 12.82 -5.67
N ASP A 232 -66.01 11.58 -6.10
CA ASP A 232 -67.11 11.31 -7.04
C ASP A 232 -68.40 10.87 -6.32
N ASP A 233 -68.31 10.43 -5.06
CA ASP A 233 -69.45 10.01 -4.23
C ASP A 233 -70.14 11.16 -3.44
N VAL A 234 -69.77 12.43 -3.70
CA VAL A 234 -70.36 13.63 -3.06
C VAL A 234 -71.27 14.40 -4.01
N HIS A 235 -72.14 13.69 -4.74
CA HIS A 235 -73.23 14.29 -5.52
C HIS A 235 -74.55 13.53 -5.38
#